data_AF-A0AAV4Q972-F1
#
_entry.id   AF-A0AAV4Q972-F1
#
_cell.length_a   1.000
_cell.length_b   1.000
_cell.length_c   1.000
_cell.angle_alpha   90.00
_cell.angle_beta   90.00
_cell.angle_gamma   90.00
#
_symmetry.space_group_name_H-M   'P 1'
#
loop_
_entity.id
_entity.type
_entity.pdbx_description
1 polymer ?
#
loop_
_entity_poly.entity_id
_entity_poly.type
_entity_poly.pdbx_seq_one_letter_code
_entity_poly.pdbx_strand_id
1 'polypeptide(L)'
;MEMSTDPATSLSENSCIKMVGFDMTRNAAKQLYAKTSITPQDVDVIELHDCFSTNELITYEALGLCKVGKGADLVDANDNTYGGKYVINPSGD
;
A
#
# COMPACT_ATOMS: atom_id res chain seq x y z
N MET A 1 8.14 4.53 -13.23
CA MET A 1 8.07 5.34 -12.00
C MET A 1 6.85 6.23 -12.12
N GLU A 2 5.99 6.24 -11.11
CA GLU A 2 4.78 7.07 -11.06
C GLU A 2 4.76 7.91 -9.80
N MET A 3 4.13 9.08 -9.87
CA MET A 3 3.92 9.97 -8.73
C MET A 3 2.47 10.48 -8.76
N SER A 4 1.91 10.76 -7.59
CA SER A 4 0.57 11.32 -7.44
C SER A 4 0.56 12.37 -6.34
N THR A 5 -0.28 13.38 -6.48
CA THR A 5 -0.53 14.42 -5.46
C THR A 5 -1.89 14.19 -4.81
N ASP A 6 -2.10 14.85 -3.67
CA ASP A 6 -3.37 14.89 -2.95
C ASP A 6 -4.54 15.26 -3.87
N PRO A 7 -5.53 14.36 -4.05
CA PRO A 7 -6.78 14.72 -4.70
C PRO A 7 -7.62 15.63 -3.78
N ALA A 8 -8.56 16.38 -4.36
CA ALA A 8 -9.50 17.21 -3.59
C ALA A 8 -10.24 16.42 -2.50
N THR A 9 -10.48 15.12 -2.73
CA THR A 9 -11.11 14.19 -1.77
C THR A 9 -10.31 14.00 -0.48
N SER A 10 -9.00 14.23 -0.50
CA SER A 10 -8.16 14.20 0.72
C SER A 10 -8.55 15.28 1.73
N LEU A 11 -9.12 16.40 1.26
CA LEU A 11 -9.50 17.54 2.10
C LEU A 11 -11.02 17.64 2.31
N SER A 12 -11.83 17.18 1.36
CA SER A 12 -13.29 17.36 1.40
C SER A 12 -14.06 16.23 2.08
N GLU A 13 -13.52 15.01 2.15
CA GLU A 13 -14.29 13.83 2.62
C GLU A 13 -14.14 13.51 4.12
N ASN A 14 -13.47 14.37 4.90
CA ASN A 14 -13.29 14.21 6.35
C ASN A 14 -12.84 12.79 6.77
N SER A 15 -11.83 12.24 6.07
CA SER A 15 -11.26 10.92 6.35
C SER A 15 -9.78 11.04 6.69
N CYS A 16 -9.41 10.61 7.89
CA CYS A 16 -8.01 10.61 8.32
C CYS A 16 -7.14 9.74 7.40
N ILE A 17 -7.65 8.58 6.96
CA ILE A 17 -6.92 7.66 6.06
C ILE A 17 -6.61 8.35 4.72
N LYS A 18 -7.57 9.10 4.16
CA LYS A 18 -7.36 9.85 2.91
C LYS A 18 -6.42 11.04 3.10
N MET A 19 -6.57 11.74 4.23
CA MET A 19 -5.72 12.88 4.58
C MET A 19 -4.24 12.48 4.71
N VAL A 20 -3.94 11.27 5.18
CA VAL A 20 -2.55 10.77 5.31
C VAL A 20 -2.03 10.05 4.07
N GLY A 21 -2.66 10.23 2.90
CA GLY A 21 -2.07 9.85 1.61
C GLY A 21 -2.54 8.53 1.00
N PHE A 22 -3.56 7.87 1.56
CA PHE A 22 -4.09 6.61 1.00
C PHE A 22 -4.48 6.73 -0.48
N ASP A 23 -5.24 7.76 -0.85
CA ASP A 23 -5.68 7.95 -2.23
C ASP A 23 -4.50 8.29 -3.16
N MET A 24 -3.46 8.98 -2.65
CA MET A 24 -2.24 9.28 -3.41
C MET A 24 -1.48 8.00 -3.75
N THR A 25 -1.20 7.17 -2.75
CA THR A 25 -0.53 5.87 -2.93
C THR A 25 -1.31 4.98 -3.89
N ARG A 26 -2.63 4.87 -3.69
CA ARG A 26 -3.49 4.08 -4.56
C ARG A 26 -3.48 4.57 -6.01
N ASN A 27 -3.49 5.88 -6.22
CA ASN A 27 -3.48 6.46 -7.57
C ASN A 27 -2.13 6.26 -8.27
N ALA A 28 -1.02 6.42 -7.55
CA ALA A 28 0.31 6.17 -8.10
C ALA A 28 0.49 4.68 -8.46
N ALA A 29 0.11 3.77 -7.55
CA ALA A 29 0.17 2.33 -7.78
C ALA A 29 -0.69 1.90 -8.97
N LYS A 30 -1.95 2.36 -9.05
CA LYS A 30 -2.84 2.08 -10.18
C LYS A 30 -2.27 2.55 -11.51
N GLN A 31 -1.69 3.74 -11.57
CA GLN A 31 -1.04 4.24 -12.79
C GLN A 31 0.15 3.37 -13.19
N LEU A 32 0.94 2.91 -12.21
CA LEU A 32 2.09 2.06 -12.47
C LEU A 32 1.68 0.69 -12.99
N TYR A 33 0.69 0.06 -12.36
CA TYR A 33 0.14 -1.22 -12.81
C TYR A 33 -0.49 -1.09 -14.20
N ALA A 34 -1.19 0.00 -14.50
CA ALA A 34 -1.79 0.21 -15.82
C ALA A 34 -0.76 0.42 -16.95
N LYS A 35 0.42 0.96 -16.63
CA LYS A 35 1.53 1.18 -17.57
C LYS A 35 2.46 -0.03 -17.72
N THR A 36 2.30 -1.03 -16.86
CA THR A 36 3.08 -2.26 -16.86
C THR A 36 2.16 -3.45 -17.09
N SER A 37 2.73 -4.64 -17.24
CA SER A 37 1.96 -5.89 -17.28
C SER A 37 2.00 -6.60 -15.92
N ILE A 38 2.24 -5.84 -14.85
CA ILE A 38 2.44 -6.32 -13.49
C ILE A 38 1.21 -5.93 -12.66
N THR A 39 0.78 -6.85 -11.82
CA THR A 39 -0.26 -6.67 -10.80
C THR A 39 0.36 -6.71 -9.40
N PRO A 40 -0.35 -6.32 -8.34
CA PRO A 40 0.15 -6.47 -6.98
C PRO A 40 0.49 -7.93 -6.60
N GLN A 41 0.00 -8.93 -7.34
CA GLN A 41 0.28 -10.34 -7.10
C GLN A 41 1.61 -10.80 -7.71
N ASP A 42 2.18 -10.02 -8.62
CA ASP A 42 3.44 -10.31 -9.31
C ASP A 42 4.66 -9.69 -8.60
N VAL A 43 4.46 -9.08 -7.44
CA VAL A 43 5.52 -8.40 -6.67
C VAL A 43 6.03 -9.33 -5.56
N ASP A 44 7.32 -9.64 -5.59
CA ASP A 44 7.94 -10.55 -4.60
C ASP A 44 8.42 -9.82 -3.34
N VAL A 45 8.98 -8.61 -3.51
CA VAL A 45 9.62 -7.82 -2.45
C VAL A 45 9.14 -6.38 -2.51
N ILE A 46 8.82 -5.80 -1.35
CA ILE A 46 8.26 -4.45 -1.22
C ILE A 46 9.07 -3.68 -0.18
N GLU A 47 9.55 -2.50 -0.57
CA GLU A 47 9.99 -1.45 0.35
C GLU A 47 8.95 -0.34 0.30
N LEU A 48 8.44 0.07 1.46
CA LEU A 48 7.42 1.10 1.58
C LEU A 48 7.77 2.09 2.71
N HIS A 49 6.95 3.12 2.86
CA HIS A 49 7.20 4.18 3.85
C HIS A 49 6.37 3.94 5.12
N ASP A 50 6.97 3.30 6.12
CA ASP A 50 6.34 2.86 7.37
C ASP A 50 6.76 3.68 8.59
N CYS A 51 6.78 5.02 8.47
CA CYS A 51 7.06 5.89 9.62
C CYS A 51 6.22 5.62 10.87
N PHE A 52 5.07 4.95 10.70
CA PHE A 52 4.27 4.38 11.77
C PHE A 52 3.67 3.04 11.29
N SER A 53 3.52 2.06 12.18
CA SER A 53 2.92 0.76 11.88
C SER A 53 1.50 0.85 11.29
N THR A 54 0.73 1.85 11.70
CA THR A 54 -0.59 2.11 11.10
C THR A 54 -0.48 2.51 9.63
N ASN A 55 0.58 3.22 9.24
CA ASN A 55 0.79 3.66 7.86
C ASN A 55 1.15 2.48 6.95
N GLU A 56 1.92 1.53 7.46
CA GLU A 56 2.22 0.27 6.78
C GLU A 56 0.93 -0.49 6.44
N LEU A 57 0.06 -0.71 7.42
CA LEU A 57 -1.22 -1.42 7.23
C LEU A 57 -2.11 -0.79 6.16
N ILE A 58 -2.32 0.53 6.20
CA ILE A 58 -3.15 1.20 5.19
C ILE A 58 -2.47 1.24 3.81
N THR A 59 -1.13 1.17 3.77
CA THR A 59 -0.37 1.13 2.53
C THR A 59 -0.52 -0.21 1.82
N TYR A 60 -0.62 -1.33 2.54
CA TYR A 60 -0.93 -2.64 1.93
C TYR A 60 -2.22 -2.59 1.11
N GLU A 61 -3.25 -1.96 1.66
CA GLU A 61 -4.56 -1.81 1.05
C GLU A 61 -4.52 -0.82 -0.13
N ALA A 62 -3.76 0.27 0.00
CA ALA A 62 -3.59 1.25 -1.05
C ALA A 62 -2.83 0.70 -2.27
N LEU A 63 -1.80 -0.13 -2.02
CA LEU A 63 -1.04 -0.85 -3.06
C LEU A 63 -1.87 -2.00 -3.68
N GLY A 64 -2.94 -2.44 -3.03
CA GLY A 64 -3.79 -3.53 -3.52
C GLY A 64 -3.25 -4.92 -3.23
N LEU A 65 -2.39 -5.07 -2.22
CA LEU A 65 -1.90 -6.37 -1.73
C LEU A 65 -3.03 -7.17 -1.06
N CYS A 66 -3.94 -6.44 -0.42
CA CYS A 66 -5.18 -6.94 0.17
C CYS A 66 -6.35 -5.97 -0.11
N LYS A 67 -7.57 -6.37 0.26
CA LYS A 67 -8.76 -5.51 0.15
C LYS A 67 -8.73 -4.42 1.24
N VAL A 68 -9.47 -3.34 1.02
CA VAL A 68 -9.65 -2.29 2.04
C VAL A 68 -10.28 -2.88 3.31
N GLY A 69 -9.72 -2.56 4.47
CA GLY A 69 -10.09 -3.12 5.78
C GLY A 69 -9.55 -4.53 6.04
N LYS A 70 -8.58 -5.01 5.26
CA LYS A 70 -8.00 -6.36 5.34
C LYS A 70 -6.49 -6.38 5.53
N GLY A 71 -5.87 -5.25 5.83
CA GLY A 71 -4.44 -5.18 6.15
C GLY A 71 -4.05 -6.10 7.32
N ALA A 72 -4.86 -6.15 8.39
CA ALA A 72 -4.59 -7.00 9.55
C ALA A 72 -4.61 -8.49 9.22
N ASP A 73 -5.58 -8.94 8.41
CA ASP A 73 -5.69 -10.34 7.98
C ASP A 73 -4.41 -10.80 7.24
N LEU A 74 -3.73 -9.91 6.49
CA LEU A 74 -2.46 -10.20 5.82
C LEU A 74 -1.32 -10.40 6.84
N VAL A 75 -1.27 -9.57 7.88
CA VAL A 75 -0.28 -9.69 8.97
C VAL A 75 -0.52 -10.97 9.78
N ASP A 76 -1.77 -11.25 10.17
CA ASP A 76 -2.15 -12.44 10.94
C ASP A 76 -1.82 -13.74 10.19
N ALA A 77 -1.87 -13.72 8.86
CA ALA A 77 -1.47 -14.83 8.00
C ALA A 77 0.05 -14.98 7.84
N ASN A 78 0.86 -14.06 8.38
CA ASN A 78 2.30 -13.93 8.11
C ASN A 78 2.62 -13.73 6.62
N ASP A 79 1.71 -13.11 5.85
CA ASP A 79 1.88 -12.90 4.41
C ASP A 79 2.75 -11.67 4.07
N ASN A 80 3.27 -10.95 5.07
CA ASN A 80 4.16 -9.79 4.92
C ASN A 80 5.63 -10.07 5.28
N THR A 81 6.00 -11.32 5.56
CA THR A 81 7.36 -11.68 6.01
C THR A 81 7.99 -12.81 5.19
N TYR A 82 9.23 -13.18 5.53
CA TYR A 82 9.93 -14.29 4.89
C TYR A 82 9.13 -15.60 4.96
N GLY A 83 8.88 -16.20 3.79
CA GLY A 83 8.06 -17.41 3.66
C GLY A 83 6.56 -17.15 3.51
N GLY A 84 6.12 -15.89 3.67
CA GLY A 84 4.79 -15.43 3.33
C GLY A 84 4.63 -15.08 1.86
N LYS A 85 3.46 -14.56 1.50
CA LYS A 85 3.17 -14.12 0.13
C LYS A 85 4.06 -12.98 -0.36
N TYR A 86 4.34 -12.00 0.50
CA TYR A 86 5.17 -10.83 0.21
C TYR A 86 6.28 -10.71 1.25
N VAL A 87 7.49 -10.35 0.83
CA VAL A 87 8.53 -9.89 1.76
C VAL A 87 8.48 -8.37 1.81
N ILE A 88 7.94 -7.81 2.88
CA ILE A 88 7.77 -6.38 3.07
C ILE A 88 8.83 -5.86 4.04
N ASN A 89 9.48 -4.75 3.69
CA ASN A 89 10.53 -4.07 4.44
C ASN A 89 11.65 -5.02 4.94
N PRO A 90 12.29 -5.82 4.05
CA PRO A 90 13.45 -6.63 4.44
C PRO A 90 14.63 -5.80 4.94
N SER A 91 14.68 -4.50 4.62
CA SER A 91 15.62 -3.52 5.20
C SER A 91 15.48 -3.38 6.72
N GLY A 92 14.24 -3.44 7.23
CA GLY A 92 13.89 -3.23 8.65
C GLY A 92 13.95 -1.78 9.14
N ASP A 93 13.91 -0.80 8.21
CA ASP A 93 13.91 0.64 8.51
C ASP A 93 12.57 1.17 9.05
#